data_AF-A0A924NUZ9-F1
#
_entry.id   AF-A0A924NUZ9-F1
#
_cell.length_a   1.000
_cell.length_b   1.000
_cell.length_c   1.000
_cell.angle_alpha   90.00
_cell.angle_beta   90.00
_cell.angle_gamma   90.00
#
_symmetry.space_group_name_H-M   'P 1'
#
loop_
_entity.id
_entity.type
_entity.pdbx_description
1 polymer ?
#
loop_
_entity_poly.entity_id
_entity_poly.type
_entity_poly.pdbx_seq_one_letter_code
_entity_poly.pdbx_strand_id
1 'polypeptide(L)'
;DMFTRDYGRIGLVAKGAKRPHSKLRGVLQTFQPLQASWSGKAELRTMIDAEWVGGMLPLERTALLCGFYLNELLVKLLARDDPHPALFDQYVATLNQLAHNEPAQIVLRKFERALLKETGVAADLTRCTSTRAAVDPAVHYVVDPEHGPRLVRAADTWPAVSGKTLLDMENGDYADPATQAQSKQLMRFLLAHQLGGAPLNTRQILIDLMQL
;
A
#
# COMPACT_ATOMS: atom_id res chain seq x y z
N ASP A 1 -10.88 4.56 -12.01
CA ASP A 1 -10.01 5.50 -11.27
C ASP A 1 -8.57 5.31 -11.71
N MET A 2 -7.79 6.38 -11.69
CA MET A 2 -6.33 6.36 -11.83
C MET A 2 -5.71 6.94 -10.56
N PHE A 3 -4.61 6.36 -10.10
CA PHE A 3 -3.75 7.01 -9.11
C PHE A 3 -2.67 7.79 -9.86
N THR A 4 -2.55 9.08 -9.58
CA THR A 4 -1.64 9.99 -10.27
C THR A 4 -0.72 10.65 -9.25
N ARG A 5 0.51 10.96 -9.68
CA ARG A 5 1.53 11.55 -8.80
C ARG A 5 1.11 12.90 -8.22
N ASP A 6 0.63 13.79 -9.09
CA ASP A 6 0.43 15.19 -8.73
C ASP A 6 -1.04 15.55 -8.43
N TYR A 7 -1.99 14.64 -8.71
CA TYR A 7 -3.43 14.89 -8.50
C TYR A 7 -4.12 13.80 -7.66
N GLY A 8 -3.36 12.85 -7.12
CA GLY A 8 -3.91 11.78 -6.28
C GLY A 8 -4.79 10.81 -7.06
N ARG A 9 -5.77 10.22 -6.37
CA ARG A 9 -6.75 9.32 -7.01
C ARG A 9 -7.84 10.12 -7.71
N ILE A 10 -7.98 9.94 -9.01
CA ILE A 10 -8.96 10.66 -9.84
C ILE A 10 -9.91 9.72 -10.58
N GLY A 11 -11.16 10.16 -10.71
CA GLY A 11 -12.16 9.52 -11.56
C GLY A 11 -11.99 9.95 -13.01
N LEU A 12 -11.82 9.00 -13.93
CA LEU A 12 -11.67 9.26 -15.36
C LEU A 12 -12.59 8.39 -16.21
N VAL A 13 -13.15 9.01 -17.26
CA VAL A 13 -13.89 8.32 -18.33
C VAL A 13 -13.12 8.45 -19.64
N ALA A 14 -12.77 7.31 -20.22
CA ALA A 14 -12.15 7.20 -21.54
C ALA A 14 -13.22 6.88 -22.60
N LYS A 15 -13.75 7.93 -23.24
CA LYS A 15 -14.82 7.80 -24.24
C LYS A 15 -14.31 7.02 -25.46
N GLY A 16 -15.03 5.97 -25.85
CA GLY A 16 -14.67 5.16 -27.01
C GLY A 16 -13.49 4.22 -26.81
N ALA A 17 -12.92 4.10 -25.60
CA ALA A 17 -11.75 3.27 -25.33
C ALA A 17 -11.92 1.79 -25.73
N LYS A 18 -13.15 1.27 -25.71
CA LYS A 18 -13.47 -0.12 -26.08
C LYS A 18 -13.64 -0.34 -27.60
N ARG A 19 -13.62 0.71 -28.42
CA ARG A 19 -13.78 0.58 -29.89
C ARG A 19 -12.58 -0.15 -30.50
N PRO A 20 -12.76 -0.97 -31.56
CA PRO A 20 -11.70 -1.81 -32.14
C PRO A 20 -10.41 -1.05 -32.52
N HIS A 21 -10.54 0.16 -33.06
CA HIS A 21 -9.41 0.99 -33.51
C HIS A 21 -9.04 2.12 -32.54
N SER A 22 -9.51 2.04 -31.28
CA SER A 22 -9.18 3.04 -30.27
C SER A 22 -7.70 2.94 -29.86
N LYS A 23 -6.96 4.04 -29.98
CA LYS A 23 -5.58 4.16 -29.47
C LYS A 23 -5.50 3.86 -27.96
N LEU A 24 -6.55 4.21 -27.21
CA LEU A 24 -6.62 3.99 -25.76
C LEU A 24 -6.79 2.51 -25.37
N ARG A 25 -7.24 1.63 -26.28
CA ARG A 25 -7.60 0.24 -25.93
C ARG A 25 -6.39 -0.58 -25.49
N GLY A 26 -5.25 -0.39 -26.17
CA GLY A 26 -4.00 -1.09 -25.86
C GLY A 26 -3.24 -0.47 -24.68
N VAL A 27 -3.46 0.82 -24.41
CA VAL A 27 -2.70 1.59 -23.42
C VAL A 27 -3.30 1.48 -22.02
N LEU A 28 -4.62 1.43 -21.89
CA LEU A 28 -5.32 1.40 -20.60
C LEU A 28 -5.31 0.00 -19.95
N GLN A 29 -4.12 -0.50 -19.66
CA GLN A 29 -3.87 -1.75 -18.94
C GLN A 29 -3.52 -1.46 -17.47
N THR A 30 -3.91 -2.36 -16.57
CA THR A 30 -3.55 -2.26 -15.15
C THR A 30 -2.04 -2.41 -14.97
N PHE A 31 -1.47 -1.71 -13.98
CA PHE A 31 -0.05 -1.77 -13.60
C PHE A 31 0.91 -1.26 -14.67
N GLN A 32 0.42 -0.57 -15.70
CA GLN A 32 1.27 0.10 -16.67
C GLN A 32 1.43 1.59 -16.30
N PRO A 33 2.67 2.13 -16.31
CA PRO A 33 2.89 3.55 -16.11
C PRO A 33 2.39 4.33 -17.32
N LEU A 34 1.53 5.32 -17.05
CA LEU A 34 0.88 6.12 -18.08
C LEU A 34 1.17 7.60 -17.87
N GLN A 35 1.44 8.29 -18.97
CA GLN A 35 1.25 9.73 -19.07
C GLN A 35 -0.15 9.97 -19.61
N ALA A 36 -0.97 10.70 -18.88
CA ALA A 36 -2.37 10.93 -19.25
C ALA A 36 -2.73 12.41 -19.18
N SER A 37 -3.63 12.83 -20.07
CA SER A 37 -4.23 14.15 -20.05
C SER A 37 -5.75 14.04 -19.98
N TRP A 38 -6.39 15.01 -19.34
CA TRP A 38 -7.84 15.02 -19.16
C TRP A 38 -8.40 16.44 -19.09
N SER A 39 -9.71 16.55 -19.24
CA SER A 39 -10.47 17.79 -19.10
C SER A 39 -11.65 17.63 -18.16
N GLY A 40 -12.13 18.76 -17.66
CA GLY A 40 -13.26 18.86 -16.74
C GLY A 40 -12.84 19.08 -15.30
N LYS A 41 -13.75 19.67 -14.53
CA LYS A 41 -13.59 19.96 -13.09
C LYS A 41 -14.54 19.15 -12.21
N ALA A 42 -15.37 18.31 -12.81
CA ALA A 42 -16.26 17.40 -12.07
C ALA A 42 -15.46 16.27 -11.42
N GLU A 43 -16.08 15.57 -10.46
CA GLU A 43 -15.50 14.37 -9.82
C GLU A 43 -15.13 13.28 -10.84
N LEU A 44 -15.82 13.26 -11.98
CA LEU A 44 -15.56 12.38 -13.10
C LEU A 44 -15.08 13.20 -14.30
N ARG A 45 -13.78 13.10 -14.61
CA ARG A 45 -13.13 13.86 -15.69
C ARG A 45 -13.11 13.06 -16.99
N THR A 46 -13.01 13.74 -18.13
CA THR A 46 -12.91 13.07 -19.44
C THR A 46 -11.44 12.97 -19.84
N MET A 47 -10.96 11.75 -20.03
CA MET A 47 -9.62 11.50 -20.56
C MET A 47 -9.53 11.99 -22.00
N ILE A 48 -8.51 12.80 -22.29
CA ILE A 48 -8.19 13.31 -23.62
C ILE A 48 -7.22 12.35 -24.30
N ASP A 49 -6.14 12.00 -23.61
CA ASP A 49 -5.08 11.15 -24.13
C ASP A 49 -4.44 10.30 -23.03
N ALA A 50 -3.84 9.19 -23.44
CA ALA A 50 -3.02 8.35 -22.59
C ALA A 50 -1.92 7.68 -23.43
N GLU A 51 -0.68 7.82 -22.95
CA GLU A 51 0.50 7.24 -23.55
C GLU A 51 1.20 6.32 -22.54
N TRP A 52 1.68 5.18 -23.03
CA TRP A 52 2.49 4.29 -22.23
C TRP A 52 3.91 4.85 -22.11
N VAL A 53 4.37 5.05 -20.88
CA VAL A 53 5.71 5.59 -20.62
C VAL A 53 6.78 4.49 -20.76
N GLY A 54 6.41 3.22 -20.64
CA GLY A 54 7.35 2.11 -20.66
C GLY A 54 8.08 1.90 -19.34
N GLY A 55 9.05 1.00 -19.35
CA GLY A 55 10.00 0.81 -18.24
C GLY A 55 9.54 -0.09 -17.09
N MET A 56 8.35 -0.68 -17.15
CA MET A 56 7.87 -1.64 -16.13
C MET A 56 7.58 -2.99 -16.76
N LEU A 57 8.14 -4.06 -16.16
CA LEU A 57 7.81 -5.43 -16.54
C LEU A 57 6.36 -5.76 -16.14
N PRO A 58 5.65 -6.63 -16.88
CA PRO A 58 4.31 -7.07 -16.50
C PRO A 58 4.34 -7.81 -15.17
N LEU A 59 3.30 -7.62 -14.35
CA LEU A 59 3.08 -8.47 -13.18
C LEU A 59 2.47 -9.81 -13.61
N GLU A 60 3.03 -10.91 -13.11
CA GLU A 60 2.55 -12.26 -13.39
C GLU A 60 2.22 -13.03 -12.11
N ARG A 61 1.38 -14.08 -12.24
CA ARG A 61 1.10 -15.05 -11.17
C ARG A 61 0.76 -14.37 -9.83
N THR A 62 1.46 -14.70 -8.75
CA THR A 62 1.24 -14.15 -7.41
C THR A 62 1.53 -12.65 -7.34
N ALA A 63 2.49 -12.13 -8.12
CA ALA A 63 2.81 -10.71 -8.15
C ALA A 63 1.61 -9.88 -8.67
N LEU A 64 0.87 -10.42 -9.64
CA LEU A 64 -0.35 -9.78 -10.15
C LEU A 64 -1.41 -9.61 -9.05
N LEU A 65 -1.62 -10.65 -8.23
CA LEU A 65 -2.54 -10.59 -7.09
C LEU A 65 -2.06 -9.60 -6.02
N CYS A 66 -0.75 -9.54 -5.78
CA CYS A 66 -0.15 -8.53 -4.90
C CYS A 66 -0.44 -7.12 -5.42
N GLY A 67 -0.26 -6.86 -6.72
CA GLY A 67 -0.61 -5.58 -7.33
C GLY A 67 -2.08 -5.20 -7.12
N PHE A 68 -3.00 -6.15 -7.29
CA PHE A 68 -4.42 -5.88 -7.02
C PHE A 68 -4.70 -5.59 -5.55
N TYR A 69 -4.00 -6.25 -4.63
CA TYR A 69 -4.08 -5.95 -3.20
C TYR A 69 -3.65 -4.50 -2.91
N LEU A 70 -2.56 -4.03 -3.50
CA LEU A 70 -2.12 -2.64 -3.39
C LEU A 70 -3.18 -1.66 -3.91
N ASN A 71 -3.77 -1.95 -5.08
CA ASN A 71 -4.83 -1.12 -5.66
C ASN A 71 -6.06 -1.04 -4.76
N GLU A 72 -6.46 -2.16 -4.16
CA GLU A 72 -7.61 -2.19 -3.26
C GLU A 72 -7.36 -1.35 -2.01
N LEU A 73 -6.16 -1.42 -1.44
CA LEU A 73 -5.77 -0.55 -0.32
C LEU A 73 -5.86 0.93 -0.70
N LEU A 74 -5.27 1.32 -1.84
CA LEU A 74 -5.31 2.70 -2.32
C LEU A 74 -6.76 3.19 -2.50
N VAL A 75 -7.63 2.38 -3.10
CA VAL A 75 -9.04 2.75 -3.32
C VAL A 75 -9.80 2.94 -2.01
N LYS A 76 -9.49 2.14 -0.98
CA LYS A 76 -10.20 2.17 0.30
C LYS A 76 -9.66 3.21 1.27
N LEU A 77 -8.36 3.49 1.22
CA LEU A 77 -7.67 4.30 2.22
C LEU A 77 -7.34 5.70 1.74
N LEU A 78 -7.34 5.98 0.43
CA LEU A 78 -7.08 7.32 -0.09
C LEU A 78 -8.36 8.05 -0.51
N ALA A 79 -8.41 9.32 -0.10
CA ALA A 79 -9.35 10.30 -0.64
C ALA A 79 -9.11 10.51 -2.14
N ARG A 80 -10.16 10.98 -2.84
CA ARG A 80 -10.01 11.44 -4.23
C ARG A 80 -9.45 12.85 -4.24
N ASP A 81 -8.73 13.17 -5.31
CA ASP A 81 -8.16 14.50 -5.56
C ASP A 81 -7.19 15.00 -4.46
N ASP A 82 -6.61 14.08 -3.69
CA ASP A 82 -5.61 14.34 -2.66
C ASP A 82 -4.24 13.78 -3.09
N PRO A 83 -3.26 14.64 -3.47
CA PRO A 83 -1.97 14.19 -3.97
C PRO A 83 -1.07 13.58 -2.89
N HIS A 84 -0.54 12.39 -3.18
CA HIS A 84 0.51 11.74 -2.37
C HIS A 84 1.72 11.37 -3.25
N PRO A 85 2.59 12.33 -3.64
CA PRO A 85 3.68 12.07 -4.57
C PRO A 85 4.69 11.02 -4.06
N ALA A 86 5.03 11.05 -2.77
CA ALA A 86 5.95 10.08 -2.17
C ALA A 86 5.36 8.66 -2.17
N LEU A 87 4.07 8.53 -1.84
CA LEU A 87 3.35 7.26 -1.92
C LEU A 87 3.25 6.74 -3.37
N PHE A 88 3.05 7.64 -4.33
CA PHE A 88 3.04 7.30 -5.75
C PHE A 88 4.40 6.73 -6.18
N ASP A 89 5.50 7.39 -5.82
CA ASP A 89 6.85 6.92 -6.13
C ASP A 89 7.12 5.55 -5.46
N GLN A 90 6.66 5.38 -4.21
CA GLN A 90 6.73 4.11 -3.50
C GLN A 90 5.88 3.02 -4.16
N TYR A 91 4.68 3.34 -4.65
CA TYR A 91 3.81 2.42 -5.38
C TYR A 91 4.50 1.91 -6.66
N VAL A 92 5.08 2.81 -7.45
CA VAL A 92 5.84 2.45 -8.67
C VAL A 92 7.02 1.55 -8.33
N ALA A 93 7.81 1.91 -7.31
CA ALA A 93 8.94 1.08 -6.84
C ALA A 93 8.48 -0.31 -6.39
N THR A 94 7.35 -0.39 -5.69
CA THR A 94 6.75 -1.64 -5.19
C THR A 94 6.33 -2.54 -6.35
N LEU A 95 5.63 -2.00 -7.36
CA LEU A 95 5.28 -2.76 -8.57
C LEU A 95 6.52 -3.26 -9.30
N ASN A 96 7.56 -2.43 -9.42
CA ASN A 96 8.80 -2.83 -10.08
C ASN A 96 9.51 -3.97 -9.35
N GLN A 97 9.59 -3.91 -8.02
CA GLN A 97 10.15 -4.97 -7.19
C GLN A 97 9.36 -6.28 -7.34
N LEU A 98 8.02 -6.22 -7.31
CA LEU A 98 7.16 -7.38 -7.53
C LEU A 98 7.37 -8.00 -8.93
N ALA A 99 7.53 -7.16 -9.96
CA ALA A 99 7.78 -7.62 -11.32
C ALA A 99 9.14 -8.33 -11.49
N HIS A 100 10.11 -7.99 -10.63
CA HIS A 100 11.43 -8.62 -10.58
C HIS A 100 11.52 -9.79 -9.58
N ASN A 101 10.37 -10.28 -9.10
CA ASN A 101 10.28 -11.42 -8.17
C ASN A 101 10.97 -11.19 -6.80
N GLU A 102 11.09 -9.94 -6.37
CA GLU A 102 11.50 -9.65 -4.99
C GLU A 102 10.51 -10.26 -3.99
N PRO A 103 10.95 -10.64 -2.77
CA PRO A 103 10.10 -11.31 -1.80
C PRO A 103 8.85 -10.48 -1.47
N ALA A 104 7.69 -10.89 -1.98
CA ALA A 104 6.44 -10.15 -1.86
C ALA A 104 6.09 -9.83 -0.40
N GLN A 105 6.41 -10.73 0.54
CA GLN A 105 6.16 -10.51 1.96
C GLN A 105 6.92 -9.31 2.55
N ILE A 106 8.06 -8.93 1.98
CA ILE A 106 8.85 -7.76 2.39
C ILE A 106 8.36 -6.52 1.64
N VAL A 107 8.25 -6.63 0.32
CA VAL A 107 7.85 -5.55 -0.58
C VAL A 107 6.48 -4.97 -0.18
N LEU A 108 5.52 -5.83 0.16
CA LEU A 108 4.21 -5.41 0.64
C LEU A 108 4.26 -4.66 1.97
N ARG A 109 5.09 -5.08 2.95
CA ARG A 109 5.15 -4.40 4.27
C ARG A 109 5.77 -3.02 4.16
N LYS A 110 6.75 -2.84 3.26
CA LYS A 110 7.31 -1.52 2.94
C LYS A 110 6.24 -0.58 2.40
N PHE A 111 5.44 -1.05 1.45
CA PHE A 111 4.35 -0.26 0.88
C PHE A 111 3.24 0.04 1.90
N GLU A 112 2.75 -0.98 2.62
CA GLU A 112 1.69 -0.80 3.62
C GLU A 112 2.10 0.19 4.72
N ARG A 113 3.35 0.13 5.18
CA ARG A 113 3.88 1.11 6.14
C ARG A 113 3.87 2.51 5.55
N ALA A 114 4.36 2.68 4.32
CA ALA A 114 4.34 3.97 3.63
C ALA A 114 2.92 4.52 3.48
N LEU A 115 1.95 3.67 3.11
CA LEU A 115 0.54 4.03 3.01
C LEU A 115 -0.05 4.47 4.35
N LEU A 116 0.21 3.73 5.43
CA LEU A 116 -0.27 4.10 6.76
C LEU A 116 0.33 5.43 7.22
N LYS A 117 1.63 5.62 7.03
CA LYS A 117 2.34 6.88 7.35
C LYS A 117 1.73 8.08 6.62
N GLU A 118 1.42 7.91 5.33
CA GLU A 118 0.80 8.94 4.49
C GLU A 118 -0.65 9.27 4.86
N THR A 119 -1.37 8.29 5.41
CA THR A 119 -2.75 8.46 5.88
C THR A 119 -2.84 8.92 7.34
N GLY A 120 -1.68 9.26 7.95
CA GLY A 120 -1.60 9.79 9.32
C GLY A 120 -1.60 8.73 10.42
N VAL A 121 -1.53 7.44 10.06
CA VAL A 121 -1.48 6.31 10.99
C VAL A 121 -0.03 5.90 11.26
N ALA A 122 0.28 5.56 12.51
CA ALA A 122 1.59 5.01 12.90
C ALA A 122 2.80 5.89 12.48
N ALA A 123 2.68 7.22 12.68
CA ALA A 123 3.61 8.20 12.12
C ALA A 123 5.06 8.11 12.65
N ASP A 124 5.29 7.49 13.81
CA ASP A 124 6.63 7.27 14.37
C ASP A 124 6.70 5.96 15.15
N LEU A 125 7.37 4.95 14.60
CA LEU A 125 7.61 3.66 15.27
C LEU A 125 8.84 3.67 16.19
N THR A 126 9.57 4.78 16.26
CA THR A 126 10.85 4.89 16.99
C THR A 126 10.70 5.43 18.40
N ARG A 127 9.52 5.92 18.78
CA ARG A 127 9.27 6.51 20.11
C ARG A 127 8.11 5.84 20.80
N CYS A 128 8.31 5.55 22.08
CA CYS A 128 7.27 5.04 22.94
C CYS A 128 6.37 6.20 23.41
N THR A 129 5.07 6.10 23.15
CA THR A 129 4.07 7.11 23.51
C THR A 129 3.89 7.24 25.02
N SER A 130 3.94 6.13 25.75
CA SER A 130 3.73 6.11 27.20
C SER A 130 4.91 6.69 27.98
N THR A 131 6.14 6.45 27.54
CA THR A 131 7.35 6.93 28.25
C THR A 131 7.97 8.16 27.60
N ARG A 132 7.60 8.47 26.35
CA ARG A 132 8.25 9.45 25.47
C ARG A 132 9.74 9.16 25.23
N ALA A 133 10.23 7.98 25.56
CA ALA A 133 11.60 7.56 25.27
C ALA A 133 11.70 6.95 23.87
N ALA A 134 12.93 6.80 23.37
CA ALA A 134 13.18 5.97 22.19
C ALA A 134 12.73 4.52 22.47
N VAL A 135 12.28 3.84 21.42
CA VAL A 135 11.95 2.41 21.46
C VAL A 135 13.22 1.62 21.74
N ASP A 136 13.21 0.87 22.84
CA ASP A 136 14.27 -0.08 23.20
C ASP A 136 14.10 -1.38 22.39
N PRO A 137 15.12 -1.83 21.63
CA PRO A 137 15.03 -3.03 20.81
C PRO A 137 14.73 -4.32 21.58
N ALA A 138 15.11 -4.40 22.87
CA ALA A 138 14.93 -5.58 23.71
C ALA A 138 13.54 -5.65 24.38
N VAL A 139 12.75 -4.58 24.30
CA VAL A 139 11.44 -4.47 24.95
C VAL A 139 10.32 -4.80 23.97
N HIS A 140 9.17 -5.25 24.48
CA HIS A 140 7.98 -5.53 23.67
C HIS A 140 6.95 -4.40 23.76
N TYR A 141 6.33 -4.13 22.61
CA TYR A 141 5.38 -3.05 22.42
C TYR A 141 4.11 -3.57 21.75
N VAL A 142 3.01 -2.88 21.99
CA VAL A 142 1.86 -2.88 21.09
C VAL A 142 1.79 -1.51 20.43
N VAL A 143 1.24 -1.44 19.21
CA VAL A 143 1.09 -0.18 18.49
C VAL A 143 -0.38 0.22 18.49
N ASP A 144 -0.66 1.33 19.15
CA ASP A 144 -1.94 1.99 19.05
C ASP A 144 -2.07 2.64 17.66
N PRO A 145 -3.14 2.39 16.89
CA PRO A 145 -3.29 2.96 15.55
C PRO A 145 -3.27 4.49 15.53
N GLU A 146 -3.82 5.14 16.56
CA GLU A 146 -3.93 6.60 16.62
C GLU A 146 -2.72 7.24 17.31
N HIS A 147 -2.14 6.55 18.29
CA HIS A 147 -1.11 7.14 19.14
C HIS A 147 0.30 6.64 18.81
N GLY A 148 0.47 5.42 18.32
CA GLY A 148 1.76 4.78 18.06
C GLY A 148 2.20 3.77 19.15
N PRO A 149 3.49 3.41 19.20
CA PRO A 149 3.99 2.36 20.08
C PRO A 149 3.81 2.67 21.57
N ARG A 150 3.38 1.70 22.37
CA ARG A 150 3.42 1.75 23.84
C ARG A 150 3.86 0.42 24.41
N LEU A 151 4.34 0.42 25.65
CA LEU A 151 4.70 -0.82 26.34
C LEU A 151 3.51 -1.79 26.38
N VAL A 152 3.81 -3.07 26.14
CA VAL A 152 2.83 -4.14 26.27
C VAL A 152 2.36 -4.28 27.73
N ARG A 153 1.08 -4.58 27.89
CA ARG A 153 0.41 -4.81 29.17
C ARG A 153 -0.17 -6.23 29.17
N ALA A 154 -0.30 -6.85 30.34
CA ALA A 154 -0.79 -8.21 30.46
C ALA A 154 -2.22 -8.43 29.89
N ALA A 155 -3.04 -7.37 29.86
CA ALA A 155 -4.41 -7.41 29.33
C ALA A 155 -4.51 -7.08 27.83
N ASP A 156 -3.39 -6.81 27.14
CA ASP A 156 -3.43 -6.44 25.73
C ASP A 156 -3.85 -7.63 24.85
N THR A 157 -4.74 -7.36 23.92
CA THR A 157 -5.20 -8.32 22.89
C THR A 157 -4.61 -8.01 21.50
N TRP A 158 -3.86 -6.91 21.39
CA TRP A 158 -3.22 -6.47 20.15
C TRP A 158 -1.91 -7.22 19.90
N PRO A 159 -1.43 -7.32 18.66
CA PRO A 159 -0.16 -7.98 18.36
C PRO A 159 0.99 -7.30 19.11
N ALA A 160 1.66 -8.05 19.98
CA ALA A 160 2.89 -7.63 20.61
C ALA A 160 4.07 -7.86 19.65
N VAL A 161 4.92 -6.86 19.50
CA VAL A 161 6.12 -6.90 18.66
C VAL A 161 7.32 -6.42 19.45
N SER A 162 8.52 -6.90 19.11
CA SER A 162 9.74 -6.39 19.71
C SER A 162 10.02 -4.96 19.24
N GLY A 163 10.70 -4.18 20.07
CA GLY A 163 11.20 -2.86 19.66
C GLY A 163 12.15 -2.97 18.47
N LYS A 164 12.93 -4.06 18.39
CA LYS A 164 13.79 -4.34 17.24
C LYS A 164 12.97 -4.38 15.95
N THR A 165 11.85 -5.10 15.93
CA THR A 165 10.95 -5.14 14.76
C THR A 165 10.47 -3.74 14.39
N LEU A 166 10.08 -2.91 15.35
CA LEU A 166 9.62 -1.54 15.06
C LEU A 166 10.71 -0.69 14.42
N LEU A 167 11.94 -0.77 14.93
CA LEU A 167 13.10 -0.03 14.40
C LEU A 167 13.53 -0.55 13.02
N ASP A 168 13.58 -1.87 12.84
CA ASP A 168 13.84 -2.52 11.55
C ASP A 168 12.81 -2.07 10.50
N MET A 169 11.53 -2.08 10.88
CA MET A 169 10.44 -1.61 10.03
C MET A 169 10.66 -0.15 9.64
N GLU A 170 10.92 0.77 10.58
CA GLU A 170 11.17 2.19 10.24
C GLU A 170 12.31 2.33 9.22
N ASN A 171 13.41 1.60 9.43
CA ASN A 171 14.59 1.58 8.55
C ASN A 171 14.38 0.84 7.22
N GLY A 172 13.25 0.14 7.05
CA GLY A 172 13.01 -0.69 5.87
C GLY A 172 13.88 -1.94 5.79
N ASP A 173 14.47 -2.36 6.91
CA ASP A 173 15.22 -3.61 7.03
C ASP A 173 14.26 -4.74 7.42
N TYR A 174 14.28 -5.82 6.65
CA TYR A 174 13.46 -7.01 6.90
C TYR A 174 14.32 -8.27 6.80
N ALA A 175 15.64 -8.17 7.01
CA ALA A 175 16.53 -9.33 6.97
C ALA A 175 16.21 -10.35 8.08
N ASP A 176 15.72 -9.88 9.23
CA ASP A 176 15.36 -10.72 10.37
C ASP A 176 13.99 -11.43 10.14
N PRO A 177 13.94 -12.78 10.20
CA PRO A 177 12.69 -13.53 10.11
C PRO A 177 11.64 -13.14 11.17
N ALA A 178 12.07 -12.76 12.37
CA ALA A 178 11.17 -12.30 13.43
C ALA A 178 10.49 -11.00 13.02
N THR A 179 11.24 -10.06 12.44
CA THR A 179 10.72 -8.80 11.89
C THR A 179 9.72 -9.06 10.78
N GLN A 180 9.98 -10.01 9.88
CA GLN A 180 9.03 -10.37 8.82
C GLN A 180 7.71 -10.93 9.39
N ALA A 181 7.78 -11.82 10.37
CA ALA A 181 6.60 -12.41 10.99
C ALA A 181 5.78 -11.38 11.78
N GLN A 182 6.45 -10.62 12.65
CA GLN A 182 5.82 -9.63 13.52
C GLN A 182 5.25 -8.44 12.73
N SER A 183 5.97 -7.94 11.73
CA SER A 183 5.49 -6.85 10.87
C SER A 183 4.23 -7.24 10.09
N LYS A 184 4.13 -8.49 9.62
CA LYS A 184 2.92 -9.00 8.95
C LYS A 184 1.72 -9.02 9.88
N GLN A 185 1.89 -9.43 11.14
CA GLN A 185 0.82 -9.43 12.14
C GLN A 185 0.40 -8.00 12.50
N LEU A 186 1.37 -7.13 12.74
CA LEU A 186 1.15 -5.73 13.08
C LEU A 186 0.44 -4.97 11.94
N MET A 187 0.95 -5.02 10.71
CA MET A 187 0.34 -4.33 9.57
C MET A 187 -1.09 -4.82 9.29
N ARG A 188 -1.35 -6.12 9.47
CA ARG A 188 -2.72 -6.65 9.36
C ARG A 188 -3.64 -6.01 10.39
N PHE A 189 -3.20 -5.86 11.63
CA PHE A 189 -3.98 -5.23 12.69
C PHE A 189 -4.23 -3.74 12.39
N LEU A 190 -3.18 -2.98 12.05
CA LEU A 190 -3.30 -1.54 11.77
C LEU A 190 -4.18 -1.27 10.54
N LEU A 191 -3.99 -2.03 9.46
CA LEU A 191 -4.84 -1.90 8.27
C LEU A 191 -6.29 -2.28 8.56
N ALA A 192 -6.53 -3.33 9.36
CA ALA A 192 -7.89 -3.72 9.73
C ALA A 192 -8.60 -2.62 10.53
N HIS A 193 -7.87 -1.96 11.44
CA HIS A 193 -8.38 -0.80 12.17
C HIS A 193 -8.73 0.35 11.22
N GLN A 194 -7.81 0.72 10.33
CA GLN A 194 -8.01 1.81 9.38
C GLN A 194 -9.15 1.54 8.37
N LEU A 195 -9.37 0.27 8.03
CA LEU A 195 -10.46 -0.15 7.15
C LEU A 195 -11.83 -0.14 7.84
N GLY A 196 -11.92 0.04 9.17
CA GLY A 196 -13.18 0.13 9.89
C GLY A 196 -14.10 -1.10 9.71
N GLY A 197 -13.52 -2.29 9.51
CA GLY A 197 -14.28 -3.52 9.25
C GLY A 197 -14.61 -3.80 7.78
N ALA A 198 -14.22 -2.93 6.84
CA ALA A 198 -14.37 -3.23 5.41
C ALA A 198 -13.46 -4.41 5.00
N PRO A 199 -14.00 -5.52 4.47
CA PRO A 199 -13.21 -6.68 4.10
C PRO A 199 -12.34 -6.38 2.89
N LEU A 200 -11.18 -7.04 2.75
CA LEU A 200 -10.35 -6.97 1.54
C LEU A 200 -10.67 -8.15 0.63
N ASN A 201 -11.21 -7.87 -0.55
CA ASN A 201 -11.66 -8.88 -1.52
C ASN A 201 -10.48 -9.62 -2.13
N THR A 202 -9.37 -8.92 -2.42
CA THR A 202 -8.17 -9.54 -2.99
C THR A 202 -7.52 -10.54 -2.04
N ARG A 203 -7.64 -10.29 -0.74
CA ARG A 203 -7.18 -11.22 0.30
C ARG A 203 -8.03 -12.50 0.31
N GLN A 204 -9.34 -12.40 0.17
CA GLN A 204 -10.21 -13.58 0.09
C GLN A 204 -9.84 -14.43 -1.13
N ILE A 205 -9.68 -13.80 -2.29
CA ILE A 205 -9.27 -14.47 -3.54
C ILE A 205 -7.91 -15.16 -3.39
N LEU A 206 -6.94 -14.53 -2.72
CA LEU A 206 -5.62 -15.13 -2.45
C LEU A 206 -5.73 -16.37 -1.55
N ILE A 207 -6.58 -16.32 -0.52
CA ILE A 207 -6.82 -17.46 0.37
C ILE A 207 -7.45 -18.62 -0.42
N ASP A 208 -8.47 -18.31 -1.21
CA ASP A 208 -9.21 -19.31 -2.00
C ASP A 208 -8.30 -19.98 -3.05
N LEU A 209 -7.40 -19.23 -3.68
CA LEU A 209 -6.43 -19.76 -4.66
C LEU A 209 -5.29 -20.57 -4.02
N MET A 210 -4.94 -20.31 -2.76
CA MET A 210 -3.93 -21.09 -2.02
C MET A 210 -4.49 -22.38 -1.41
N GLN A 211 -5.81 -22.55 -1.41
CA GLN A 211 -6.52 -23.75 -0.96
C GLN A 211 -6.83 -24.74 -2.09
N LEU A 212 -6.54 -24.38 -3.34
CA LEU A 212 -6.58 -25.23 -4.54
C LEU A 212 -5.20 -25.85 -4.82
#